data_AF-A0A355IWN3-F1
#
_entry.id   AF-A0A355IWN3-F1
#
_cell.length_a   1.000
_cell.length_b   1.000
_cell.length_c   1.000
_cell.angle_alpha   90.00
_cell.angle_beta   90.00
_cell.angle_gamma   90.00
#
_symmetry.space_group_name_H-M   'P 1'
#
loop_
_entity.id
_entity.type
_entity.pdbx_description
1 polymer ?
#
loop_
_entity_poly.entity_id
_entity_poly.type
_entity_poly.pdbx_seq_one_letter_code
_entity_poly.pdbx_strand_id
1 'polypeptide(L)'
;MNISMDDKLEGSWRASWLISKIHETYPDQLEPWLDQIIDFLQKTTDSSKKREFLKLISYYPVPEEKTALMLDYCIRHFTSASEPVAVRVHAMQILFNISEREPELKHELIQLIEHEIEYHSSAGIKSRGSKLLRKLYRQQGTDYKSVNNRV
;
A
#
# COMPACT_ATOMS: atom_id res chain seq x y z
N MET A 1 17.34 -11.72 9.18
CA MET A 1 16.50 -10.50 9.12
C MET A 1 17.20 -9.22 9.60
N ASN A 2 18.09 -9.26 10.60
CA ASN A 2 18.67 -8.02 11.19
C ASN A 2 19.41 -7.08 10.21
N ILE A 3 19.86 -7.60 9.05
CA ILE A 3 20.64 -6.83 8.08
C ILE A 3 19.76 -5.97 7.16
N SER A 4 18.45 -6.27 7.02
CA SER A 4 17.56 -5.47 6.17
C SER A 4 16.98 -4.24 6.87
N MET A 5 16.98 -4.23 8.20
CA MET A 5 16.33 -3.25 9.07
C MET A 5 17.34 -2.25 9.67
N ASP A 6 18.38 -1.91 8.93
CA ASP A 6 19.34 -0.87 9.30
C ASP A 6 19.44 0.16 8.17
N ASP A 7 19.16 1.42 8.48
CA ASP A 7 19.23 2.52 7.51
C ASP A 7 20.68 2.88 7.14
N LYS A 8 21.68 2.41 7.91
CA LYS A 8 23.09 2.78 7.73
C LYS A 8 23.94 1.85 6.86
N LEU A 9 23.41 0.71 6.40
CA LEU A 9 24.21 -0.29 5.67
C LEU A 9 23.98 -0.25 4.15
N GLU A 10 25.04 0.07 3.39
CA GLU A 10 25.13 -0.15 1.94
C GLU A 10 24.98 -1.66 1.62
N GLY A 11 23.75 -2.11 1.42
CA GLY A 11 23.42 -3.53 1.22
C GLY A 11 21.97 -3.89 1.52
N SER A 12 21.23 -3.04 2.24
CA SER A 12 19.82 -3.25 2.61
C SER A 12 18.89 -3.53 1.40
N TRP A 13 19.14 -2.92 0.23
CA TRP A 13 18.33 -3.19 -0.98
C TRP A 13 18.40 -4.66 -1.44
N ARG A 14 19.53 -5.35 -1.23
CA ARG A 14 19.68 -6.77 -1.56
C ARG A 14 18.87 -7.65 -0.62
N ALA A 15 18.75 -7.24 0.65
CA ALA A 15 17.95 -7.95 1.63
C ALA A 15 16.43 -7.75 1.37
N SER A 16 16.01 -6.55 0.98
CA SER A 16 14.66 -6.28 0.47
C SER A 16 14.33 -7.10 -0.80
N TRP A 17 15.27 -7.22 -1.76
CA TRP A 17 15.13 -8.09 -2.93
C TRP A 17 15.07 -9.59 -2.56
N LEU A 18 15.90 -10.02 -1.60
CA LEU A 18 15.90 -11.39 -1.10
C LEU A 18 14.56 -11.74 -0.44
N ILE A 19 13.96 -10.82 0.29
CA ILE A 19 12.61 -11.00 0.87
C ILE A 19 11.54 -11.11 -0.24
N SER A 20 11.65 -10.30 -1.30
CA SER A 20 10.81 -10.44 -2.52
C SER A 20 10.95 -11.83 -3.15
N LYS A 21 12.19 -12.36 -3.24
CA LYS A 21 12.47 -13.70 -3.78
C LYS A 21 12.01 -14.84 -2.87
N ILE A 22 12.13 -14.67 -1.55
CA ILE A 22 11.59 -15.62 -0.56
C ILE A 22 10.07 -15.65 -0.65
N HIS A 23 9.40 -14.50 -0.76
CA HIS A 23 7.96 -14.44 -1.01
C HIS A 23 7.55 -15.21 -2.27
N GLU A 24 8.28 -15.03 -3.38
CA GLU A 24 8.00 -15.75 -4.64
C GLU A 24 8.10 -17.29 -4.49
N THR A 25 8.87 -17.77 -3.51
CA THR A 25 9.18 -19.21 -3.36
C THR A 25 8.46 -19.86 -2.16
N TYR A 26 8.22 -19.09 -1.08
CA TYR A 26 7.68 -19.54 0.20
C TYR A 26 6.81 -18.44 0.84
N PRO A 27 5.58 -18.21 0.34
CA PRO A 27 4.71 -17.14 0.82
C PRO A 27 4.38 -17.26 2.32
N ASP A 28 4.18 -18.47 2.83
CA ASP A 28 3.72 -18.67 4.21
C ASP A 28 4.80 -18.37 5.28
N GLN A 29 6.06 -18.15 4.90
CA GLN A 29 7.16 -17.94 5.86
C GLN A 29 7.35 -16.49 6.32
N LEU A 30 6.65 -15.54 5.70
CA LEU A 30 6.86 -14.10 5.95
C LEU A 30 5.83 -13.47 6.89
N GLU A 31 4.69 -14.13 7.11
CA GLU A 31 3.66 -13.68 8.05
C GLU A 31 4.20 -13.40 9.46
N PRO A 32 5.09 -14.23 10.05
CA PRO A 32 5.65 -13.97 11.39
C PRO A 32 6.52 -12.70 11.49
N TRP A 33 6.92 -12.13 10.35
CA TRP A 33 7.79 -10.96 10.29
C TRP A 33 7.04 -9.67 10.00
N LEU A 34 5.73 -9.74 9.71
CA LEU A 34 4.94 -8.56 9.34
C LEU A 34 4.98 -7.48 10.41
N ASP A 35 4.87 -7.84 11.69
CA ASP A 35 4.93 -6.88 12.79
C ASP A 35 6.24 -6.10 12.82
N GLN A 36 7.37 -6.79 12.68
CA GLN A 36 8.69 -6.16 12.67
C GLN A 36 8.89 -5.26 11.45
N ILE A 37 8.35 -5.67 10.30
CA ILE A 37 8.42 -4.89 9.05
C ILE A 37 7.56 -3.63 9.16
N ILE A 38 6.37 -3.73 9.75
CA ILE A 38 5.48 -2.59 10.01
C ILE A 38 6.17 -1.60 10.96
N ASP A 39 6.77 -2.10 12.05
CA ASP A 39 7.47 -1.26 13.02
C ASP A 39 8.73 -0.59 12.43
N PHE A 40 9.42 -1.27 11.51
CA PHE A 40 10.52 -0.69 10.76
C PHE A 40 10.05 0.41 9.80
N LEU A 41 8.92 0.21 9.10
CA LEU A 41 8.34 1.18 8.17
C LEU A 41 8.02 2.53 8.83
N GLN A 42 7.66 2.53 10.11
CA GLN A 42 7.40 3.76 10.88
C GLN A 42 8.66 4.61 11.07
N LYS A 43 9.85 4.00 11.00
CA LYS A 43 11.13 4.63 11.35
C LYS A 43 11.94 5.03 10.13
N THR A 44 11.86 4.26 9.06
CA THR A 44 12.69 4.48 7.88
C THR A 44 12.25 5.70 7.07
N THR A 45 13.23 6.49 6.65
CA THR A 45 13.01 7.61 5.70
C THR A 45 13.38 7.22 4.27
N ASP A 46 13.99 6.05 4.07
CA ASP A 46 14.42 5.55 2.77
C ASP A 46 13.23 5.09 1.92
N SER A 47 12.97 5.82 0.84
CA SER A 47 11.85 5.56 -0.06
C SER A 47 11.96 4.23 -0.82
N SER A 48 13.18 3.72 -1.05
CA SER A 48 13.38 2.40 -1.66
C SER A 48 12.99 1.28 -0.71
N LYS A 49 13.33 1.42 0.58
CA LYS A 49 12.91 0.47 1.62
C LYS A 49 11.41 0.53 1.84
N LYS A 50 10.83 1.74 1.96
CA LYS A 50 9.36 1.94 2.05
C LYS A 50 8.63 1.21 0.94
N ARG A 51 9.04 1.43 -0.31
CA ARG A 51 8.43 0.81 -1.48
C ARG A 51 8.42 -0.72 -1.37
N GLU A 52 9.56 -1.34 -1.08
CA GLU A 52 9.64 -2.80 -1.06
C GLU A 52 8.84 -3.40 0.09
N PHE A 53 8.90 -2.81 1.29
CA PHE A 53 8.16 -3.31 2.43
C PHE A 53 6.65 -3.10 2.30
N LEU A 54 6.19 -1.97 1.77
CA LEU A 54 4.78 -1.77 1.46
C LEU A 54 4.29 -2.74 0.38
N LYS A 55 5.11 -3.00 -0.66
CA LYS A 55 4.80 -4.03 -1.65
C LYS A 55 4.61 -5.38 -0.98
N LEU A 56 5.54 -5.76 -0.11
CA LEU A 56 5.48 -7.02 0.62
C LEU A 56 4.22 -7.14 1.48
N ILE A 57 3.95 -6.13 2.32
CA ILE A 57 2.77 -6.09 3.18
C ILE A 57 1.49 -6.18 2.36
N SER A 58 1.45 -5.58 1.16
CA SER A 58 0.27 -5.64 0.30
C SER A 58 -0.14 -7.05 -0.17
N TYR A 59 0.73 -8.05 0.01
CA TYR A 59 0.43 -9.45 -0.28
C TYR A 59 -0.19 -10.22 0.90
N TYR A 60 -0.12 -9.67 2.12
CA TYR A 60 -0.56 -10.35 3.33
C TYR A 60 -1.70 -9.59 4.03
N PRO A 61 -2.53 -10.27 4.82
CA PRO A 61 -3.42 -9.58 5.74
C PRO A 61 -2.59 -8.81 6.77
N VAL A 62 -2.92 -7.53 6.97
CA VAL A 62 -2.29 -6.74 8.04
C VAL A 62 -2.77 -7.29 9.39
N PRO A 63 -1.88 -7.58 10.36
CA PRO A 63 -2.29 -8.02 11.69
C PRO A 63 -3.32 -7.08 12.31
N GLU A 64 -4.34 -7.62 12.98
CA GLU A 64 -5.46 -6.83 13.53
C GLU A 64 -4.94 -5.72 14.46
N GLU A 65 -4.01 -6.05 15.35
CA GLU A 65 -3.36 -5.11 16.28
C GLU A 65 -2.60 -3.97 15.57
N LYS A 66 -2.17 -4.17 14.32
CA LYS A 66 -1.43 -3.19 13.51
C LYS A 66 -2.32 -2.47 12.50
N THR A 67 -3.61 -2.81 12.41
CA THR A 67 -4.48 -2.30 11.33
C THR A 67 -4.68 -0.79 11.41
N ALA A 68 -4.98 -0.24 12.59
CA ALA A 68 -5.11 1.22 12.76
C ALA A 68 -3.80 1.97 12.44
N LEU A 69 -2.66 1.42 12.86
CA LEU A 69 -1.33 1.99 12.58
C LEU A 69 -1.03 2.01 11.08
N MET A 70 -1.33 0.92 10.38
CA MET A 70 -1.11 0.82 8.94
C MET A 70 -2.09 1.66 8.14
N LEU A 71 -3.33 1.82 8.61
CA LEU A 71 -4.32 2.70 7.99
C LEU A 71 -3.80 4.15 7.99
N ASP A 72 -3.43 4.69 9.16
CA ASP A 72 -2.90 6.06 9.27
C ASP A 72 -1.62 6.25 8.43
N TYR A 73 -0.70 5.27 8.51
CA TYR A 73 0.52 5.30 7.72
C TYR A 73 0.22 5.35 6.22
N CYS A 74 -0.63 4.45 5.72
CA CYS A 74 -0.91 4.37 4.30
C CYS A 74 -1.71 5.58 3.80
N ILE A 75 -2.62 6.16 4.58
CA ILE A 75 -3.30 7.42 4.22
C ILE A 75 -2.26 8.51 4.01
N ARG A 76 -1.41 8.75 5.00
CA ARG A 76 -0.37 9.81 4.97
C ARG A 76 0.58 9.66 3.78
N HIS A 77 1.02 8.43 3.50
CA HIS A 77 1.96 8.17 2.42
C HIS A 77 1.29 8.14 1.04
N PHE A 78 0.00 7.80 0.94
CA PHE A 78 -0.74 7.82 -0.31
C PHE A 78 -1.04 9.25 -0.78
N THR A 79 -1.48 10.11 0.14
CA THR A 79 -1.86 11.52 -0.12
C THR A 79 -0.68 12.48 -0.19
N SER A 80 0.53 12.02 0.16
CA SER A 80 1.74 12.82 0.03
C SER A 80 2.20 12.85 -1.43
N ALA A 81 1.92 13.95 -2.13
CA ALA A 81 2.37 14.14 -3.52
C ALA A 81 3.91 14.14 -3.68
N SER A 82 4.67 14.34 -2.59
CA SER A 82 6.14 14.26 -2.57
C SER A 82 6.68 12.83 -2.41
N GLU A 83 5.87 11.87 -1.97
CA GLU A 83 6.28 10.46 -1.90
C GLU A 83 6.42 9.87 -3.30
N PRO A 84 7.43 8.99 -3.54
CA PRO A 84 7.57 8.34 -4.83
C PRO A 84 6.32 7.55 -5.23
N VAL A 85 5.97 7.60 -6.51
CA VAL A 85 4.74 7.00 -7.05
C VAL A 85 4.55 5.55 -6.62
N ALA A 86 5.62 4.75 -6.58
CA ALA A 86 5.53 3.35 -6.17
C ALA A 86 5.16 3.17 -4.68
N VAL A 87 5.65 4.04 -3.79
CA VAL A 87 5.26 4.06 -2.36
C VAL A 87 3.77 4.34 -2.26
N ARG A 88 3.30 5.40 -2.92
CA ARG A 88 1.88 5.80 -2.97
C ARG A 88 0.99 4.68 -3.50
N VAL A 89 1.41 3.99 -4.58
CA VAL A 89 0.67 2.86 -5.18
C VAL A 89 0.52 1.69 -4.21
N HIS A 90 1.57 1.32 -3.48
CA HIS A 90 1.48 0.22 -2.51
C HIS A 90 0.71 0.61 -1.25
N ALA A 91 0.83 1.86 -0.79
CA ALA A 91 0.00 2.39 0.28
C ALA A 91 -1.50 2.32 -0.08
N MET A 92 -1.88 2.81 -1.27
CA MET A 92 -3.26 2.70 -1.79
C MET A 92 -3.74 1.23 -1.86
N GLN A 93 -2.86 0.30 -2.22
CA GLN A 93 -3.23 -1.11 -2.25
C GLN A 93 -3.53 -1.67 -0.85
N ILE A 94 -2.73 -1.31 0.14
CA ILE A 94 -2.95 -1.74 1.53
C ILE A 94 -4.25 -1.16 2.07
N LEU A 95 -4.56 0.12 1.78
CA LEU A 95 -5.85 0.72 2.15
C LEU A 95 -7.03 -0.07 1.57
N PHE A 96 -6.94 -0.48 0.30
CA PHE A 96 -7.94 -1.35 -0.31
C PHE A 96 -8.03 -2.71 0.40
N ASN A 97 -6.90 -3.34 0.73
CA ASN A 97 -6.91 -4.62 1.43
C ASN A 97 -7.55 -4.51 2.83
N ILE A 98 -7.32 -3.40 3.54
CA ILE A 98 -7.96 -3.13 4.83
C ILE A 98 -9.47 -2.95 4.66
N SER A 99 -9.92 -2.17 3.65
CA SER A 99 -11.35 -1.95 3.42
C SER A 99 -12.12 -3.20 2.97
N GLU A 100 -11.43 -4.25 2.50
CA GLU A 100 -12.07 -5.55 2.28
C GLU A 100 -12.49 -6.24 3.58
N ARG A 101 -11.85 -5.92 4.71
CA ARG A 101 -12.20 -6.41 6.05
C ARG A 101 -13.07 -5.44 6.83
N GLU A 102 -12.95 -4.14 6.53
CA GLU A 102 -13.71 -3.04 7.13
C GLU A 102 -14.53 -2.31 6.04
N PRO A 103 -15.71 -2.84 5.66
CA PRO A 103 -16.49 -2.34 4.53
C PRO A 103 -16.91 -0.87 4.64
N GLU A 104 -17.03 -0.34 5.85
CA GLU A 104 -17.32 1.06 6.16
C GLU A 104 -16.29 2.02 5.55
N LEU A 105 -15.02 1.59 5.42
CA LEU A 105 -13.94 2.42 4.86
C LEU A 105 -14.04 2.58 3.34
N LYS A 106 -14.83 1.75 2.66
CA LYS A 106 -14.86 1.72 1.18
C LYS A 106 -15.31 3.06 0.60
N HIS A 107 -16.26 3.74 1.24
CA HIS A 107 -16.76 5.02 0.75
C HIS A 107 -15.69 6.11 0.82
N GLU A 108 -15.02 6.24 1.96
CA GLU A 108 -13.93 7.20 2.15
C GLU A 108 -12.74 6.89 1.23
N LEU A 109 -12.41 5.61 1.07
CA LEU A 109 -11.34 5.20 0.17
C LEU A 109 -11.63 5.52 -1.30
N ILE A 110 -12.89 5.40 -1.76
CA ILE A 110 -13.28 5.83 -3.11
C ILE A 110 -12.97 7.32 -3.29
N GLN A 111 -13.46 8.16 -2.38
CA GLN A 111 -13.26 9.62 -2.45
C GLN A 111 -11.78 9.98 -2.45
N LEU A 112 -10.99 9.32 -1.60
CA LEU A 112 -9.55 9.54 -1.51
C LEU A 112 -8.83 9.19 -2.81
N ILE A 113 -9.14 8.03 -3.41
CA ILE A 113 -8.51 7.61 -4.66
C ILE A 113 -8.92 8.53 -5.82
N GLU A 114 -10.17 8.97 -5.88
CA GLU A 114 -10.64 9.91 -6.89
C GLU A 114 -9.92 11.26 -6.78
N HIS A 115 -9.82 11.81 -5.57
CA HIS A 115 -9.09 13.04 -5.30
C HIS A 115 -7.63 12.95 -5.74
N GLU A 116 -6.92 11.87 -5.37
CA GLU A 116 -5.52 11.69 -5.75
C GLU A 116 -5.33 11.49 -7.26
N ILE A 117 -6.30 10.87 -7.96
CA ILE A 117 -6.28 10.75 -9.43
C ILE A 117 -6.51 12.10 -10.11
N GLU A 118 -7.37 12.95 -9.55
CA GLU A 118 -7.73 14.26 -10.12
C GLU A 118 -6.61 15.29 -9.91
N TYR A 119 -6.13 15.44 -8.67
CA TYR A 119 -5.23 16.54 -8.28
C TYR A 119 -3.76 16.14 -8.24
N HIS A 120 -3.44 14.86 -8.02
CA HIS A 120 -2.07 14.36 -7.79
C HIS A 120 -1.73 13.15 -8.67
N SER A 121 -2.23 13.18 -9.90
CA SER A 121 -2.19 12.06 -10.84
C SER A 121 -0.78 11.70 -11.31
N SER A 122 -0.59 10.41 -11.55
CA SER A 122 0.52 9.88 -12.35
C SER A 122 0.05 8.63 -13.09
N ALA A 123 0.81 8.16 -14.08
CA ALA A 123 0.48 6.93 -14.80
C ALA A 123 0.27 5.74 -13.86
N GLY A 124 1.09 5.61 -12.80
CA GLY A 124 0.99 4.56 -11.80
C GLY A 124 -0.27 4.69 -10.92
N ILE A 125 -0.53 5.90 -10.41
CA ILE A 125 -1.70 6.19 -9.56
C ILE A 125 -2.99 5.99 -10.35
N LYS A 126 -3.10 6.54 -11.57
CA LYS A 126 -4.27 6.37 -12.43
C LYS A 126 -4.50 4.90 -12.79
N SER A 127 -3.45 4.19 -13.19
CA SER A 127 -3.55 2.77 -13.60
C SER A 127 -4.02 1.88 -12.45
N ARG A 128 -3.43 2.00 -11.25
CA ARG A 128 -3.83 1.18 -10.10
C ARG A 128 -5.15 1.66 -9.50
N GLY A 129 -5.31 2.97 -9.30
CA GLY A 129 -6.49 3.57 -8.69
C GLY A 129 -7.75 3.29 -9.49
N SER A 130 -7.75 3.46 -10.82
CA SER A 130 -8.91 3.10 -11.65
C SER A 130 -9.26 1.60 -11.59
N LYS A 131 -8.29 0.71 -11.38
CA LYS A 131 -8.58 -0.73 -11.18
C LYS A 131 -9.27 -0.99 -9.84
N LEU A 132 -8.83 -0.30 -8.78
CA LEU A 132 -9.42 -0.44 -7.44
C LEU A 132 -10.79 0.21 -7.35
N LEU A 133 -10.96 1.42 -7.91
CA LEU A 133 -12.26 2.10 -7.98
C LEU A 133 -13.31 1.23 -8.65
N ARG A 134 -12.99 0.58 -9.79
CA ARG A 134 -13.93 -0.35 -10.44
C ARG A 134 -14.39 -1.49 -9.52
N LYS A 135 -13.51 -1.99 -8.65
CA LYS A 135 -13.88 -3.03 -7.67
C LYS A 135 -14.76 -2.44 -6.56
N LEU A 136 -14.34 -1.31 -5.98
CA LEU A 136 -15.03 -0.64 -4.87
C LEU A 136 -16.45 -0.23 -5.28
N TYR A 137 -16.62 0.43 -6.44
CA TYR A 137 -17.93 0.81 -6.96
C TYR A 137 -18.84 -0.40 -7.19
N ARG A 138 -18.31 -1.49 -7.79
CA ARG A 138 -19.08 -2.73 -7.97
C ARG A 138 -19.57 -3.30 -6.64
N GLN A 139 -18.72 -3.26 -5.61
CA GLN A 139 -19.07 -3.73 -4.27
C GLN A 139 -20.10 -2.82 -3.57
N GLN A 140 -20.14 -1.54 -3.93
CA GLN A 140 -21.11 -0.54 -3.45
C GLN A 140 -22.38 -0.47 -4.32
N GLY A 141 -22.57 -1.40 -5.26
CA GLY A 141 -23.77 -1.44 -6.12
C GLY A 141 -23.87 -0.28 -7.12
N THR A 142 -22.76 0.39 -7.43
CA THR A 142 -22.69 1.55 -8.32
C THR A 142 -21.73 1.30 -9.50
N ASP A 143 -21.95 1.93 -10.66
CA ASP A 143 -21.06 1.78 -11.82
C ASP A 143 -20.03 2.92 -11.89
N TYR A 144 -18.75 2.58 -11.77
CA TYR A 144 -17.63 3.53 -11.90
C TYR A 144 -17.69 4.36 -13.20
N LYS A 145 -18.11 3.76 -14.32
CA LYS A 145 -18.20 4.50 -15.60
C LYS A 145 -19.31 5.56 -15.59
N SER A 146 -20.39 5.33 -14.84
CA SER A 146 -21.50 6.29 -14.74
C SER A 146 -21.12 7.55 -13.96
N VAL A 147 -20.16 7.43 -13.03
CA VAL A 147 -19.65 8.54 -12.20
C VAL A 147 -18.57 9.33 -12.94
N ASN A 148 -17.68 8.65 -13.67
CA ASN A 148 -16.47 9.26 -14.23
C ASN A 148 -16.58 9.72 -15.71
N ASN A 149 -17.78 9.66 -16.30
CA ASN A 149 -18.08 10.18 -17.65
C ASN A 149 -18.59 11.64 -17.65
N ARG A 150 -18.40 12.38 -16.55
CA ARG A 150 -18.79 13.80 -16.42
C ARG A 150 -17.60 14.77 -16.63
N VAL A 151 -16.75 14.50 -17.61
CA VAL A 151 -15.73 15.43 -18.11
C VAL A 151 -15.72 15.40 -19.63
#